data_AF-A0A5B8TK21-F1
#
_entry.id   AF-A0A5B8TK21-F1
#
_cell.length_a   1.000
_cell.length_b   1.000
_cell.length_c   1.000
_cell.angle_alpha   90.00
_cell.angle_beta   90.00
_cell.angle_gamma   90.00
#
_symmetry.space_group_name_H-M   'P 1'
#
loop_
_entity.id
_entity.type
_entity.pdbx_description
1 polymer ?
#
loop_
_entity_poly.entity_id
_entity_poly.type
_entity_poly.pdbx_seq_one_letter_code
_entity_poly.pdbx_strand_id
1 'polypeptide(L)'
;MLRIKLDDEKVTGLKRAQQRRKKQLMTLRIAEIMLLILICGAIWLGIRHFTQPKVTKMITVTAPALIIRQAPNSSKAVATVKSGTEVGYLSTKNGWDKVSYDGKVGWLPAWLIKSTYDATKATNRLAEQTIVIDAGHGGVDSGALANNGNYEKKYTLQMALALKNQLTASHARVIMTRSGDQTVALASRPKLANKRGASLFISFHFDSTPVANTASGFTTYYYHKASKSLARTLSQSLNPLTLDNRGIDYGNFQVIRDSTMPAVLLEMGYINDYTDYQYISSSSYQQQVAQLVYKGLENYTTN
;
A
#
# COMPACT_ATOMS: atom_id res chain seq x y z
N MET A 1 -4.39 -16.48 89.91
CA MET A 1 -4.79 -15.48 88.89
C MET A 1 -3.63 -14.70 88.25
N LEU A 2 -2.52 -14.40 88.95
CA LEU A 2 -1.41 -13.60 88.37
C LEU A 2 -0.60 -14.32 87.28
N ARG A 3 -0.40 -15.64 87.36
CA ARG A 3 0.46 -16.40 86.43
C ARG A 3 -0.10 -16.49 85.01
N ILE A 4 -1.42 -16.58 84.87
CA ILE A 4 -2.13 -16.66 83.58
C ILE A 4 -2.02 -15.34 82.80
N LYS A 5 -2.07 -14.19 83.51
CA LYS A 5 -1.96 -12.85 82.89
C LYS A 5 -0.56 -12.56 82.32
N LEU A 6 0.50 -13.03 82.99
CA LEU A 6 1.89 -12.90 82.54
C LEU A 6 2.20 -13.74 81.29
N ASP A 7 1.58 -14.92 81.17
CA ASP A 7 1.71 -15.77 79.99
C ASP A 7 0.97 -15.19 78.78
N ASP A 8 -0.21 -14.60 78.97
CA ASP A 8 -0.97 -13.92 77.91
C ASP A 8 -0.26 -12.68 77.34
N GLU A 9 0.41 -11.87 78.18
CA GLU A 9 1.21 -10.72 77.74
C GLU A 9 2.46 -11.14 76.95
N LYS A 10 3.14 -12.21 77.37
CA LYS A 10 4.28 -12.77 76.63
C LYS A 10 3.85 -13.34 75.28
N VAL A 11 2.73 -14.07 75.24
CA VAL A 11 2.19 -14.66 74.01
C VAL A 11 1.72 -13.57 73.03
N THR A 12 1.10 -12.50 73.51
CA THR A 12 0.71 -11.36 72.67
C THR A 12 1.91 -10.55 72.18
N GLY A 13 2.96 -10.37 73.01
CA GLY A 13 4.24 -9.78 72.62
C GLY A 13 4.95 -10.56 71.52
N LEU A 14 5.02 -11.89 71.65
CA LEU A 14 5.60 -12.80 70.64
C LEU A 14 4.85 -12.75 69.31
N LYS A 15 3.51 -12.75 69.34
CA LYS A 15 2.68 -12.61 68.13
C LYS A 15 2.91 -11.28 67.41
N ARG A 16 3.00 -10.17 68.16
CA ARG A 16 3.32 -8.83 67.60
C ARG A 16 4.72 -8.79 66.97
N ALA A 17 5.71 -9.41 67.60
CA ALA A 17 7.07 -9.49 67.06
C ALA A 17 7.13 -10.33 65.77
N GLN A 18 6.45 -11.48 65.73
CA GLN A 18 6.33 -12.31 64.52
C GLN A 18 5.64 -11.56 63.38
N GLN A 19 4.58 -10.80 63.66
CA GLN A 19 3.87 -10.02 62.66
C GLN A 19 4.71 -8.86 62.11
N ARG A 20 5.48 -8.17 62.97
CA ARG A 20 6.46 -7.15 62.54
C ARG A 20 7.54 -7.75 61.64
N ARG A 21 8.10 -8.90 62.02
CA ARG A 21 9.11 -9.62 61.23
C ARG A 21 8.56 -10.08 59.87
N LYS A 22 7.32 -10.58 59.83
CA LYS A 22 6.65 -10.97 58.58
C LYS A 22 6.41 -9.77 57.66
N LYS A 23 6.00 -8.63 58.22
CA LYS A 23 5.82 -7.37 57.48
C LYS A 23 7.16 -6.85 56.93
N GLN A 24 8.22 -6.89 57.74
CA GLN A 24 9.59 -6.52 57.30
C GLN A 24 10.10 -7.43 56.18
N LEU A 25 9.98 -8.75 56.32
CA LEU A 25 10.35 -9.72 55.28
C LEU A 25 9.55 -9.49 53.98
N MET A 26 8.28 -9.14 54.08
CA MET A 26 7.44 -8.82 52.92
C MET A 26 7.89 -7.52 52.25
N THR A 27 8.22 -6.47 53.00
CA THR A 27 8.76 -5.22 52.44
C THR A 27 10.14 -5.40 51.80
N LEU A 28 11.02 -6.23 52.37
CA LEU A 28 12.31 -6.57 51.77
C LEU A 28 12.13 -7.31 50.43
N ARG A 29 11.23 -8.28 50.37
CA ARG A 29 10.89 -8.99 49.12
C ARG A 29 10.30 -8.06 48.06
N ILE A 30 9.45 -7.11 48.44
CA ILE A 30 8.90 -6.12 47.50
C ILE A 30 10.02 -5.20 46.97
N ALA A 31 10.96 -4.77 47.82
CA ALA A 31 12.09 -3.96 47.40
C ALA A 31 13.03 -4.70 46.43
N GLU A 32 13.29 -5.99 46.67
CA GLU A 32 14.06 -6.85 45.76
C GLU A 32 13.38 -7.01 44.39
N ILE A 33 12.05 -7.21 44.38
CA ILE A 33 11.26 -7.29 43.13
C ILE A 33 11.30 -5.96 42.37
N MET A 34 11.15 -4.83 43.06
CA MET A 34 11.24 -3.49 42.46
C MET A 34 12.61 -3.21 41.86
N LEU A 35 13.69 -3.62 42.55
CA LEU A 35 15.07 -3.50 42.05
C LEU A 35 15.30 -4.37 40.81
N LEU A 36 14.79 -5.60 40.80
CA LEU A 36 14.85 -6.49 39.62
C LEU A 36 14.10 -5.90 38.42
N ILE A 37 12.91 -5.32 38.64
CA ILE A 37 12.14 -4.65 37.57
C ILE A 37 12.92 -3.43 37.02
N LEU A 38 13.55 -2.64 37.88
CA LEU A 38 14.40 -1.51 37.46
C LEU A 38 15.63 -1.97 36.66
N ILE A 39 16.30 -3.03 37.10
CA ILE A 39 17.46 -3.61 36.39
C ILE A 39 17.01 -4.19 35.05
N CYS A 40 15.92 -4.96 35.00
CA CYS A 40 15.37 -5.47 33.75
C CYS A 40 14.94 -4.34 32.81
N GLY A 41 14.35 -3.26 33.34
CA GLY A 41 13.99 -2.06 32.58
C GLY A 41 15.22 -1.35 32.01
N ALA A 42 16.28 -1.19 32.81
CA ALA A 42 17.54 -0.58 32.39
C ALA A 42 18.30 -1.45 31.37
N ILE A 43 18.32 -2.77 31.54
CA ILE A 43 18.88 -3.73 30.57
C ILE A 43 18.08 -3.70 29.28
N TRP A 44 16.74 -3.68 29.36
CA TRP A 44 15.87 -3.60 28.18
C TRP A 44 16.04 -2.27 27.41
N LEU A 45 16.17 -1.16 28.12
CA LEU A 45 16.50 0.15 27.55
C LEU A 45 17.92 0.16 26.95
N GLY A 46 18.90 -0.42 27.64
CA GLY A 46 20.29 -0.51 27.18
C GLY A 46 20.48 -1.39 25.93
N ILE A 47 19.80 -2.55 25.87
CA ILE A 47 19.80 -3.43 24.69
C ILE A 47 19.20 -2.71 23.48
N ARG A 48 18.12 -1.92 23.67
CA ARG A 48 17.55 -1.09 22.60
C ARG A 48 18.44 0.05 22.14
N HIS A 49 19.33 0.56 22.99
CA HIS A 49 20.24 1.65 22.63
C HIS A 49 21.53 1.18 21.94
N PHE A 50 21.93 -0.08 22.08
CA PHE A 50 23.24 -0.55 21.58
C PHE A 50 23.25 -1.43 20.33
N THR A 51 22.11 -1.93 19.85
CA THR A 51 22.09 -2.65 18.57
C THR A 51 21.79 -1.68 17.43
N GLN A 52 22.82 -0.99 16.93
CA GLN A 52 22.73 -0.29 15.64
C GLN A 52 22.41 -1.31 14.55
N PRO A 53 21.43 -1.07 13.66
CA PRO A 53 21.12 -2.01 12.60
C PRO A 53 22.34 -2.17 11.70
N LYS A 54 22.78 -3.43 11.52
CA LYS A 54 23.99 -3.76 10.77
C LYS A 54 23.83 -3.30 9.31
N VAL A 55 24.61 -2.31 8.92
CA VAL A 55 24.76 -1.91 7.51
C VAL A 55 25.48 -3.04 6.78
N THR A 56 24.89 -3.48 5.66
CA THR A 56 25.43 -4.61 4.88
C THR A 56 26.17 -4.17 3.62
N LYS A 57 25.83 -3.00 3.08
CA LYS A 57 26.56 -2.32 1.99
C LYS A 57 26.20 -0.84 1.95
N MET A 58 27.02 -0.03 1.29
CA MET A 58 26.66 1.35 0.95
C MET A 58 25.93 1.40 -0.39
N ILE A 59 24.99 2.34 -0.52
CA ILE A 59 24.30 2.65 -1.77
C ILE A 59 24.54 4.13 -2.08
N THR A 60 25.09 4.41 -3.26
CA THR A 60 25.18 5.78 -3.79
C THR A 60 23.85 6.17 -4.44
N VAL A 61 23.24 7.24 -3.97
CA VAL A 61 22.07 7.86 -4.60
C VAL A 61 22.55 8.66 -5.81
N THR A 62 21.98 8.40 -7.00
CA THR A 62 22.30 9.18 -8.21
C THR A 62 21.16 10.10 -8.65
N ALA A 63 19.96 9.92 -8.08
CA ALA A 63 18.84 10.83 -8.28
C ALA A 63 19.13 12.23 -7.73
N PRO A 64 18.61 13.31 -8.36
CA PRO A 64 18.90 14.69 -7.95
C PRO A 64 18.65 14.93 -6.46
N ALA A 65 17.47 14.54 -5.97
CA ALA A 65 17.16 14.48 -4.55
C ALA A 65 16.04 13.47 -4.26
N LEU A 66 16.18 12.72 -3.18
CA LEU A 66 15.17 11.80 -2.66
C LEU A 66 14.88 12.07 -1.19
N ILE A 67 13.65 11.80 -0.77
CA ILE A 67 13.25 11.90 0.63
C ILE A 67 13.24 10.50 1.24
N ILE A 68 14.04 10.32 2.29
CA ILE A 68 13.97 9.14 3.15
C ILE A 68 12.67 9.24 3.96
N ARG A 69 11.76 8.28 3.79
CA ARG A 69 10.45 8.26 4.44
C ARG A 69 10.47 7.43 5.73
N GLN A 70 9.57 7.74 6.66
CA GLN A 70 9.44 6.98 7.92
C GLN A 70 9.03 5.52 7.69
N ALA A 71 8.22 5.27 6.67
CA ALA A 71 7.76 3.96 6.22
C ALA A 71 7.54 4.02 4.70
N PRO A 72 7.47 2.87 4.00
CA PRO A 72 7.06 2.82 2.60
C PRO A 72 5.78 3.63 2.35
N ASN A 73 5.77 4.47 1.32
CA ASN A 73 4.67 5.38 0.94
C ASN A 73 4.26 6.46 1.98
N SER A 74 4.85 6.50 3.18
CA SER A 74 4.50 7.49 4.21
C SER A 74 4.82 8.90 3.74
N SER A 75 3.93 9.87 4.01
CA SER A 75 4.19 11.29 3.76
C SER A 75 5.24 11.88 4.69
N LYS A 76 5.49 11.25 5.85
CA LYS A 76 6.43 11.72 6.86
C LYS A 76 7.87 11.51 6.40
N ALA A 77 8.59 12.62 6.26
CA ALA A 77 10.01 12.65 5.94
C ALA A 77 10.88 12.41 7.19
N VAL A 78 12.02 11.72 6.99
CA VAL A 78 13.09 11.51 7.98
C VAL A 78 14.29 12.40 7.65
N ALA A 79 14.68 12.41 6.37
CA ALA A 79 15.77 13.21 5.83
C ALA A 79 15.62 13.35 4.31
N THR A 80 16.40 14.26 3.72
CA THR A 80 16.55 14.38 2.27
C THR A 80 18.00 14.06 1.92
N VAL A 81 18.19 13.25 0.87
CA VAL A 81 19.50 12.89 0.33
C VAL A 81 19.59 13.37 -1.12
N LYS A 82 20.77 13.85 -1.54
CA LYS A 82 21.01 14.38 -2.89
C LYS A 82 21.88 13.43 -3.70
N SER A 83 21.98 13.67 -5.00
CA SER A 83 22.91 12.93 -5.87
C SER A 83 24.33 12.93 -5.29
N GLY A 84 24.99 11.78 -5.33
CA GLY A 84 26.30 11.52 -4.73
C GLY A 84 26.26 11.10 -3.26
N THR A 85 25.11 11.22 -2.58
CA THR A 85 25.01 10.82 -1.15
C THR A 85 25.12 9.30 -1.02
N GLU A 86 25.95 8.83 -0.09
CA GLU A 86 25.98 7.42 0.29
C GLU A 86 25.05 7.15 1.48
N VAL A 87 24.23 6.11 1.37
CA VAL A 87 23.36 5.63 2.44
C VAL A 87 23.67 4.18 2.78
N GLY A 88 23.62 3.82 4.06
CA GLY A 88 23.85 2.44 4.50
C GLY A 88 22.62 1.58 4.27
N TYR A 89 22.72 0.53 3.45
CA TYR A 89 21.63 -0.42 3.21
C TYR A 89 21.48 -1.41 4.37
N LEU A 90 20.24 -1.56 4.83
CA LEU A 90 19.87 -2.46 5.94
C LEU A 90 19.07 -3.68 5.47
N SER A 91 17.99 -3.44 4.73
CA SER A 91 17.07 -4.50 4.27
C SER A 91 16.17 -3.97 3.15
N THR A 92 15.49 -4.84 2.42
CA THR A 92 14.48 -4.44 1.44
C THR A 92 13.12 -5.06 1.78
N LYS A 93 12.04 -4.33 1.51
CA LYS A 93 10.67 -4.84 1.64
C LYS A 93 9.81 -4.21 0.55
N ASN A 94 9.17 -5.05 -0.26
CA ASN A 94 8.24 -4.61 -1.31
C ASN A 94 8.83 -3.51 -2.24
N GLY A 95 10.13 -3.59 -2.56
CA GLY A 95 10.83 -2.63 -3.42
C GLY A 95 11.24 -1.32 -2.74
N TRP A 96 11.02 -1.19 -1.44
CA TRP A 96 11.56 -0.12 -0.63
C TRP A 96 12.77 -0.61 0.13
N ASP A 97 13.87 0.12 0.03
CA ASP A 97 15.10 -0.15 0.75
C ASP A 97 15.09 0.61 2.07
N LYS A 98 15.23 -0.13 3.16
CA LYS A 98 15.47 0.42 4.49
C LYS A 98 16.94 0.83 4.56
N VAL A 99 17.17 2.09 4.87
CA VAL A 99 18.49 2.70 4.86
C VAL A 99 18.79 3.41 6.17
N SER A 100 20.08 3.48 6.51
CA SER A 100 20.64 4.32 7.56
C SER A 100 21.38 5.50 6.94
N TYR A 101 21.12 6.70 7.42
CA TYR A 101 21.77 7.93 6.98
C TYR A 101 21.85 8.90 8.16
N ASP A 102 23.04 9.38 8.48
CA ASP A 102 23.28 10.35 9.57
C ASP A 102 22.65 9.92 10.92
N GLY A 103 22.88 8.65 11.31
CA GLY A 103 22.31 8.07 12.53
C GLY A 103 20.79 7.84 12.52
N LYS A 104 20.08 8.22 11.44
CA LYS A 104 18.64 8.03 11.28
C LYS A 104 18.35 6.84 10.37
N VAL A 105 17.22 6.17 10.63
CA VAL A 105 16.76 5.02 9.83
C VAL A 105 15.43 5.35 9.18
N GLY A 106 15.32 5.05 7.88
CA GLY A 106 14.07 5.21 7.13
C GLY A 106 14.08 4.40 5.84
N TRP A 107 13.24 4.78 4.87
CA TRP A 107 12.97 4.02 3.66
C TRP A 107 13.11 4.87 2.41
N LEU A 108 13.78 4.33 1.40
CA LEU A 108 13.87 4.88 0.04
C LEU A 108 13.19 3.94 -0.96
N PRO A 109 12.51 4.47 -1.99
CA PRO A 109 12.02 3.66 -3.10
C PRO A 109 13.21 3.20 -3.95
N ALA A 110 13.48 1.90 -3.98
CA ALA A 110 14.71 1.35 -4.57
C ALA A 110 14.83 1.68 -6.08
N TRP A 111 13.70 1.79 -6.78
CA TRP A 111 13.65 2.14 -8.20
C TRP A 111 13.95 3.61 -8.49
N LEU A 112 13.87 4.50 -7.49
CA LEU A 112 14.20 5.91 -7.67
C LEU A 112 15.65 6.24 -7.33
N ILE A 113 16.37 5.39 -6.59
CA ILE A 113 17.77 5.61 -6.17
C ILE A 113 18.66 5.97 -7.37
N LYS A 114 18.43 5.30 -8.50
CA LYS A 114 19.16 5.51 -9.77
C LYS A 114 18.29 6.09 -10.88
N SER A 115 17.41 7.04 -10.54
CA SER A 115 16.51 7.69 -11.49
C SER A 115 16.85 9.17 -11.69
N THR A 116 16.13 9.84 -12.59
CA THR A 116 16.19 11.30 -12.76
C THR A 116 15.20 12.06 -11.88
N TYR A 117 14.44 11.36 -11.02
CA TYR A 117 13.37 11.95 -10.21
C TYR A 117 13.93 12.81 -9.06
N ASP A 118 13.49 14.07 -9.00
CA ASP A 118 13.77 14.99 -7.89
C ASP A 118 12.54 15.10 -6.97
N ALA A 119 12.55 14.36 -5.86
CA ALA A 119 11.46 14.33 -4.89
C ALA A 119 11.21 15.69 -4.19
N THR A 120 12.16 16.64 -4.26
CA THR A 120 12.01 17.97 -3.67
C THR A 120 11.32 18.97 -4.61
N LYS A 121 11.30 18.67 -5.92
CA LYS A 121 10.57 19.45 -6.93
C LYS A 121 9.28 18.79 -7.37
N ALA A 122 9.07 17.52 -7.04
CA ALA A 122 7.88 16.79 -7.41
C ALA A 122 6.63 17.40 -6.75
N THR A 123 5.64 17.72 -7.56
CA THR A 123 4.35 18.28 -7.14
C THR A 123 3.38 17.21 -6.65
N ASN A 124 3.64 15.94 -6.99
CA ASN A 124 2.88 14.77 -6.57
C ASN A 124 3.81 13.61 -6.20
N ARG A 125 3.26 12.58 -5.56
CA ARG A 125 4.02 11.41 -5.08
C ARG A 125 3.77 10.14 -5.89
N LEU A 126 3.37 10.27 -7.16
CA LEU A 126 3.07 9.14 -8.04
C LEU A 126 4.32 8.26 -8.29
N ALA A 127 5.48 8.90 -8.49
CA ALA A 127 6.76 8.21 -8.67
C ALA A 127 7.14 7.32 -7.47
N GLU A 128 6.68 7.66 -6.27
CA GLU A 128 6.91 6.88 -5.06
C GLU A 128 5.90 5.72 -4.90
N GLN A 129 4.89 5.59 -5.78
CA GLN A 129 3.90 4.51 -5.67
C GLN A 129 4.35 3.22 -6.35
N THR A 130 3.95 2.09 -5.76
CA THR A 130 3.85 0.81 -6.48
C THR A 130 2.41 0.62 -6.93
N ILE A 131 2.16 0.61 -8.24
CA ILE A 131 0.82 0.52 -8.82
C ILE A 131 0.71 -0.81 -9.55
N VAL A 132 -0.32 -1.59 -9.20
CA VAL A 132 -0.67 -2.78 -9.96
C VAL A 132 -1.76 -2.43 -10.96
N ILE A 133 -1.50 -2.73 -12.22
CA ILE A 133 -2.49 -2.61 -13.30
C ILE A 133 -2.91 -4.01 -13.70
N ASP A 134 -4.20 -4.23 -13.66
CA ASP A 134 -4.84 -5.46 -14.03
C ASP A 134 -5.55 -5.31 -15.38
N ALA A 135 -5.08 -6.05 -16.38
CA ALA A 135 -5.80 -6.17 -17.65
C ALA A 135 -6.78 -7.34 -17.51
N GLY A 136 -8.08 -7.05 -17.44
CA GLY A 136 -9.15 -8.04 -17.30
C GLY A 136 -9.05 -9.18 -18.33
N HIS A 137 -9.51 -10.38 -17.95
CA HIS A 137 -9.51 -11.56 -18.82
C HIS A 137 -8.10 -11.99 -19.29
N GLY A 138 -7.99 -12.66 -20.43
CA GLY A 138 -6.72 -13.06 -21.06
C GLY A 138 -6.60 -14.58 -21.28
N GLY A 139 -5.83 -14.96 -22.30
CA GLY A 139 -5.64 -16.35 -22.70
C GLY A 139 -6.97 -16.98 -23.11
N VAL A 140 -7.36 -18.04 -22.39
CA VAL A 140 -8.60 -18.80 -22.67
C VAL A 140 -9.87 -18.03 -22.29
N ASP A 141 -9.76 -17.02 -21.44
CA ASP A 141 -10.87 -16.16 -21.06
C ASP A 141 -10.91 -14.95 -22.00
N SER A 142 -11.89 -14.93 -22.91
CA SER A 142 -12.08 -13.83 -23.87
C SER A 142 -12.58 -12.53 -23.23
N GLY A 143 -13.26 -12.64 -22.09
CA GLY A 143 -14.24 -11.66 -21.66
C GLY A 143 -15.44 -11.58 -22.60
N ALA A 144 -16.17 -10.47 -22.52
CA ALA A 144 -17.31 -10.20 -23.38
C ALA A 144 -16.91 -10.05 -24.85
N LEU A 145 -17.89 -10.24 -25.74
CA LEU A 145 -17.73 -10.12 -27.18
C LEU A 145 -18.33 -8.80 -27.65
N ALA A 146 -17.57 -8.10 -28.49
CA ALA A 146 -18.12 -7.04 -29.33
C ALA A 146 -19.09 -7.63 -30.37
N ASN A 147 -19.94 -6.78 -30.95
CA ASN A 147 -20.89 -7.18 -32.01
C ASN A 147 -20.22 -7.81 -33.24
N ASN A 148 -18.94 -7.56 -33.48
CA ASN A 148 -18.16 -8.14 -34.57
C ASN A 148 -17.31 -9.35 -34.14
N GLY A 149 -17.52 -9.89 -32.94
CA GLY A 149 -16.81 -11.05 -32.40
C GLY A 149 -15.43 -10.74 -31.79
N ASN A 150 -15.00 -9.47 -31.74
CA ASN A 150 -13.74 -9.13 -31.08
C ASN A 150 -13.82 -9.29 -29.55
N TYR A 151 -12.72 -9.75 -28.96
CA TYR A 151 -12.63 -10.08 -27.54
C TYR A 151 -12.27 -8.88 -26.66
N GLU A 152 -12.97 -8.73 -25.53
CA GLU A 152 -12.70 -7.75 -24.49
C GLU A 152 -11.23 -7.75 -24.03
N LYS A 153 -10.65 -8.94 -23.81
CA LYS A 153 -9.26 -9.12 -23.36
C LYS A 153 -8.21 -8.35 -24.18
N LYS A 154 -8.50 -8.10 -25.47
CA LYS A 154 -7.62 -7.34 -26.36
C LYS A 154 -7.57 -5.88 -25.91
N TYR A 155 -8.73 -5.28 -25.70
CA TYR A 155 -8.86 -3.86 -25.40
C TYR A 155 -8.46 -3.54 -23.96
N THR A 156 -8.74 -4.45 -23.02
CA THR A 156 -8.27 -4.29 -21.63
C THR A 156 -6.75 -4.30 -21.55
N LEU A 157 -6.09 -5.15 -22.35
CA LEU A 157 -4.63 -5.17 -22.45
C LEU A 157 -4.09 -3.87 -23.05
N GLN A 158 -4.70 -3.37 -24.12
CA GLN A 158 -4.26 -2.15 -24.79
C GLN A 158 -4.36 -0.93 -23.86
N MET A 159 -5.49 -0.76 -23.15
CA MET A 159 -5.64 0.31 -22.14
C MET A 159 -4.65 0.17 -20.99
N ALA A 160 -4.48 -1.03 -20.45
CA ALA A 160 -3.56 -1.29 -19.35
C ALA A 160 -2.10 -0.98 -19.74
N LEU A 161 -1.68 -1.33 -20.96
CA LEU A 161 -0.35 -1.02 -21.48
C LEU A 161 -0.17 0.49 -21.72
N ALA A 162 -1.19 1.19 -22.20
CA ALA A 162 -1.15 2.65 -22.36
C ALA A 162 -0.93 3.34 -21.00
N LEU A 163 -1.69 2.96 -19.96
CA LEU A 163 -1.51 3.50 -18.61
C LEU A 163 -0.13 3.13 -18.03
N LYS A 164 0.33 1.89 -18.23
CA LYS A 164 1.67 1.45 -17.81
C LYS A 164 2.76 2.36 -18.36
N ASN A 165 2.70 2.68 -19.66
CA ASN A 165 3.71 3.51 -20.31
C ASN A 165 3.77 4.91 -19.69
N GLN A 166 2.62 5.54 -19.44
CA GLN A 166 2.56 6.86 -18.81
C GLN A 166 3.06 6.84 -17.37
N LEU A 167 2.62 5.87 -16.56
CA LEU A 167 3.07 5.75 -15.17
C LEU A 167 4.57 5.47 -15.06
N THR A 168 5.12 4.64 -15.96
CA THR A 168 6.56 4.34 -16.00
C THR A 168 7.37 5.57 -16.41
N ALA A 169 6.88 6.37 -17.38
CA ALA A 169 7.51 7.63 -17.77
C ALA A 169 7.57 8.64 -16.60
N SER A 170 6.60 8.58 -15.68
CA SER A 170 6.59 9.35 -14.43
C SER A 170 7.30 8.66 -13.26
N HIS A 171 8.15 7.67 -13.54
CA HIS A 171 8.96 6.92 -12.58
C HIS A 171 8.19 6.09 -11.54
N ALA A 172 6.88 5.92 -11.68
CA ALA A 172 6.12 5.04 -10.79
C ALA A 172 6.53 3.58 -11.01
N ARG A 173 6.47 2.77 -9.94
CA ARG A 173 6.74 1.34 -10.07
C ARG A 173 5.48 0.61 -10.48
N VAL A 174 5.40 0.27 -11.76
CA VAL A 174 4.24 -0.42 -12.34
C VAL A 174 4.43 -1.93 -12.38
N ILE A 175 3.42 -2.67 -11.93
CA ILE A 175 3.38 -4.13 -11.99
C ILE A 175 2.11 -4.55 -12.74
N MET A 176 2.25 -5.29 -13.82
CA MET A 176 1.11 -5.80 -14.59
C MET A 176 0.69 -7.18 -14.08
N THR A 177 -0.62 -7.45 -14.01
CA THR A 177 -1.10 -8.84 -13.82
C THR A 177 -0.84 -9.69 -15.08
N ARG A 178 -0.98 -9.09 -16.26
CA ARG A 178 -0.52 -9.60 -17.56
C ARG A 178 -0.08 -8.48 -18.48
N SER A 179 0.92 -8.76 -19.31
CA SER A 179 1.47 -7.83 -20.33
C SER A 179 1.35 -8.36 -21.75
N GLY A 180 0.64 -9.49 -21.91
CA GLY A 180 0.35 -10.16 -23.17
C GLY A 180 -1.00 -10.90 -23.06
N ASP A 181 -1.32 -11.68 -24.08
CA ASP A 181 -2.51 -12.52 -24.08
C ASP A 181 -2.23 -13.85 -23.36
N GLN A 182 -2.29 -13.83 -22.02
CA GLN A 182 -2.13 -15.02 -21.19
C GLN A 182 -3.24 -15.16 -20.15
N THR A 183 -3.57 -16.40 -19.79
CA THR A 183 -4.52 -16.70 -18.74
C THR A 183 -3.98 -16.30 -17.37
N VAL A 184 -4.74 -15.50 -16.62
CA VAL A 184 -4.46 -15.18 -15.22
C VAL A 184 -5.73 -15.40 -14.40
N ALA A 185 -5.68 -16.32 -13.44
CA ALA A 185 -6.81 -16.62 -12.56
C ALA A 185 -7.21 -15.39 -11.71
N LEU A 186 -8.52 -15.21 -11.48
CA LEU A 186 -9.06 -14.07 -10.72
C LEU A 186 -8.38 -13.88 -9.36
N ALA A 187 -8.22 -14.96 -8.58
CA ALA A 187 -7.58 -14.91 -7.26
C ALA A 187 -6.09 -14.54 -7.30
N SER A 188 -5.39 -14.80 -8.42
CA SER A 188 -3.97 -14.49 -8.55
C SER A 188 -3.69 -13.00 -8.71
N ARG A 189 -4.65 -12.24 -9.26
CA ARG A 189 -4.55 -10.80 -9.54
C ARG A 189 -4.39 -9.96 -8.25
N PRO A 190 -5.32 -10.01 -7.27
CA PRO A 190 -5.14 -9.32 -5.99
C PRO A 190 -4.03 -9.94 -5.14
N LYS A 191 -3.82 -11.27 -5.21
CA LYS A 191 -2.70 -11.92 -4.51
C LYS A 191 -1.34 -11.38 -4.94
N LEU A 192 -1.15 -11.11 -6.22
CA LEU A 192 0.05 -10.44 -6.73
C LEU A 192 0.20 -9.06 -6.10
N ALA A 193 -0.86 -8.25 -6.10
CA ALA A 193 -0.82 -6.90 -5.56
C ALA A 193 -0.52 -6.86 -4.06
N ASN A 194 -1.20 -7.70 -3.28
CA ASN A 194 -0.99 -7.85 -1.85
C ASN A 194 0.46 -8.28 -1.55
N LYS A 195 0.96 -9.29 -2.27
CA LYS A 195 2.33 -9.80 -2.12
C LYS A 195 3.39 -8.75 -2.47
N ARG A 196 3.13 -7.90 -3.46
CA ARG A 196 4.08 -6.88 -3.93
C ARG A 196 4.00 -5.58 -3.14
N GLY A 197 3.09 -5.48 -2.18
CA GLY A 197 2.89 -4.27 -1.39
C GLY A 197 2.46 -3.08 -2.24
N ALA A 198 1.57 -3.33 -3.20
CA ALA A 198 1.03 -2.27 -4.04
C ALA A 198 0.31 -1.21 -3.19
N SER A 199 0.49 0.05 -3.56
CA SER A 199 -0.21 1.19 -2.99
C SER A 199 -1.61 1.35 -3.61
N LEU A 200 -1.75 0.97 -4.88
CA LEU A 200 -2.96 1.12 -5.69
C LEU A 200 -3.14 -0.08 -6.61
N PHE A 201 -4.38 -0.46 -6.85
CA PHE A 201 -4.76 -1.51 -7.81
C PHE A 201 -5.82 -0.98 -8.78
N ILE A 202 -5.53 -1.02 -10.08
CA ILE A 202 -6.41 -0.51 -11.14
C ILE A 202 -6.70 -1.66 -12.10
N SER A 203 -7.96 -2.09 -12.19
CA SER A 203 -8.40 -3.11 -13.16
C SER A 203 -9.16 -2.47 -14.31
N PHE A 204 -8.87 -2.87 -15.55
CA PHE A 204 -9.59 -2.44 -16.75
C PHE A 204 -10.45 -3.58 -17.30
N HIS A 205 -11.71 -3.26 -17.56
CA HIS A 205 -12.73 -4.12 -18.15
C HIS A 205 -13.64 -3.31 -19.08
N PHE A 206 -14.54 -3.99 -19.79
CA PHE A 206 -15.66 -3.36 -20.47
C PHE A 206 -16.97 -4.06 -20.13
N ASP A 207 -18.00 -3.26 -19.92
CA ASP A 207 -19.33 -3.73 -19.58
C ASP A 207 -19.95 -4.45 -20.79
N SER A 208 -20.97 -5.27 -20.54
CA SER A 208 -21.81 -5.82 -21.59
C SER A 208 -23.22 -6.09 -21.09
N THR A 209 -24.17 -6.13 -22.01
CA THR A 209 -25.58 -6.46 -21.73
C THR A 209 -25.98 -7.78 -22.39
N PRO A 210 -27.01 -8.50 -21.87
CA PRO A 210 -27.50 -9.71 -22.53
C PRO A 210 -28.05 -9.46 -23.95
N VAL A 211 -28.57 -8.26 -24.21
CA VAL A 211 -29.06 -7.81 -25.51
C VAL A 211 -28.22 -6.62 -25.95
N ALA A 212 -27.49 -6.77 -27.06
CA ALA A 212 -26.60 -5.74 -27.59
C ALA A 212 -27.32 -4.39 -27.78
N ASN A 213 -26.56 -3.29 -27.61
CA ASN A 213 -27.03 -1.92 -27.81
C ASN A 213 -28.17 -1.47 -26.90
N THR A 214 -28.24 -2.00 -25.68
CA THR A 214 -29.25 -1.61 -24.67
C THR A 214 -28.69 -0.75 -23.53
N ALA A 215 -27.38 -0.54 -23.48
CA ALA A 215 -26.72 0.33 -22.52
C ALA A 215 -25.42 0.89 -23.11
N SER A 216 -25.00 2.04 -22.59
CA SER A 216 -23.80 2.77 -22.99
C SER A 216 -23.23 3.52 -21.77
N GLY A 217 -21.98 3.96 -21.90
CA GLY A 217 -21.26 4.74 -20.90
C GLY A 217 -20.33 3.88 -20.03
N PHE A 218 -19.58 4.53 -19.15
CA PHE A 218 -18.57 3.89 -18.32
C PHE A 218 -18.85 4.04 -16.83
N THR A 219 -18.39 3.08 -16.03
CA THR A 219 -18.59 3.05 -14.57
C THR A 219 -17.28 2.72 -13.85
N THR A 220 -16.98 3.45 -12.77
CA THR A 220 -15.85 3.12 -11.89
C THR A 220 -16.34 2.42 -10.63
N TYR A 221 -15.99 1.14 -10.48
CA TYR A 221 -16.40 0.33 -9.33
C TYR A 221 -15.36 0.33 -8.20
N TYR A 222 -15.86 0.30 -6.97
CA TYR A 222 -15.09 0.09 -5.75
C TYR A 222 -15.76 -0.95 -4.86
N TYR A 223 -14.97 -1.60 -4.00
CA TYR A 223 -15.50 -2.52 -2.99
C TYR A 223 -15.36 -1.96 -1.58
N HIS A 224 -14.13 -1.63 -1.18
CA HIS A 224 -13.85 -1.14 0.17
C HIS A 224 -14.19 0.34 0.31
N LYS A 225 -14.69 0.74 1.49
CA LYS A 225 -14.93 2.17 1.81
C LYS A 225 -13.68 3.02 1.61
N ALA A 226 -12.50 2.48 1.93
CA ALA A 226 -11.20 3.14 1.73
C ALA A 226 -10.84 3.41 0.26
N SER A 227 -11.50 2.72 -0.69
CA SER A 227 -11.30 2.92 -2.14
C SER A 227 -12.27 3.95 -2.74
N LYS A 228 -13.27 4.41 -1.97
CA LYS A 228 -14.32 5.31 -2.49
C LYS A 228 -13.77 6.67 -2.94
N SER A 229 -12.76 7.21 -2.25
CA SER A 229 -12.09 8.45 -2.65
C SER A 229 -11.34 8.26 -3.97
N LEU A 230 -10.58 7.17 -4.10
CA LEU A 230 -9.88 6.81 -5.35
C LEU A 230 -10.88 6.68 -6.51
N ALA A 231 -11.95 5.91 -6.33
CA ALA A 231 -13.00 5.73 -7.34
C ALA A 231 -13.61 7.08 -7.77
N ARG A 232 -13.95 7.95 -6.81
CA ARG A 232 -14.51 9.27 -7.11
C ARG A 232 -13.52 10.12 -7.89
N THR A 233 -12.27 10.19 -7.46
CA THR A 233 -11.25 11.01 -8.12
C THR A 233 -11.00 10.54 -9.56
N LEU A 234 -10.93 9.22 -9.78
CA LEU A 234 -10.75 8.66 -11.12
C LEU A 234 -11.99 8.84 -12.00
N SER A 235 -13.19 8.60 -11.48
CA SER A 235 -14.43 8.86 -12.24
C SER A 235 -14.52 10.33 -12.65
N GLN A 236 -14.23 11.27 -11.75
CA GLN A 236 -14.23 12.70 -12.09
C GLN A 236 -13.17 13.08 -13.13
N SER A 237 -11.97 12.46 -13.08
CA SER A 237 -10.94 12.73 -14.07
C SER A 237 -11.30 12.21 -15.46
N LEU A 238 -12.22 11.24 -15.56
CA LEU A 238 -12.69 10.65 -16.82
C LEU A 238 -13.84 11.44 -17.48
N ASN A 239 -14.42 12.45 -16.83
CA ASN A 239 -15.49 13.30 -17.41
C ASN A 239 -15.22 13.88 -18.81
N PRO A 240 -13.96 14.16 -19.23
CA PRO A 240 -13.68 14.64 -20.58
C PRO A 240 -13.79 13.58 -21.69
N LEU A 241 -14.08 12.32 -21.38
CA LEU A 241 -14.32 11.29 -22.40
C LEU A 241 -15.64 11.55 -23.14
N THR A 242 -15.72 11.03 -24.37
CA THR A 242 -16.94 11.15 -25.18
C THR A 242 -18.09 10.28 -24.66
N LEU A 243 -17.79 9.12 -24.08
CA LEU A 243 -18.80 8.24 -23.49
C LEU A 243 -19.32 8.82 -22.18
N ASP A 244 -20.59 8.55 -21.87
CA ASP A 244 -21.22 9.07 -20.65
C ASP A 244 -20.58 8.49 -19.39
N ASN A 245 -20.27 9.36 -18.43
CA ASN A 245 -19.82 8.94 -17.11
C ASN A 245 -21.02 8.57 -16.23
N ARG A 246 -21.18 7.29 -15.93
CA ARG A 246 -22.24 6.77 -15.06
C ARG A 246 -21.91 6.91 -13.57
N GLY A 247 -20.74 7.46 -13.26
CA GLY A 247 -20.28 7.77 -11.91
C GLY A 247 -19.48 6.62 -11.28
N ILE A 248 -19.68 6.47 -9.96
CA ILE A 248 -19.06 5.40 -9.18
C ILE A 248 -20.13 4.50 -8.59
N ASP A 249 -19.83 3.21 -8.50
CA ASP A 249 -20.72 2.27 -7.84
C ASP A 249 -19.97 1.22 -7.00
N TYR A 250 -20.69 0.60 -6.07
CA TYR A 250 -20.18 -0.55 -5.34
C TYR A 250 -20.22 -1.79 -6.24
N GLY A 251 -19.11 -2.53 -6.31
CA GLY A 251 -19.01 -3.77 -7.08
C GLY A 251 -18.37 -4.89 -6.28
N ASN A 252 -19.05 -6.03 -6.15
CA ASN A 252 -18.52 -7.22 -5.46
C ASN A 252 -17.58 -8.07 -6.35
N PHE A 253 -16.63 -7.42 -7.01
CA PHE A 253 -15.68 -8.09 -7.89
C PHE A 253 -14.46 -8.59 -7.12
N GLN A 254 -14.07 -9.84 -7.34
CA GLN A 254 -13.02 -10.50 -6.56
C GLN A 254 -11.69 -9.72 -6.55
N VAL A 255 -11.30 -9.14 -7.69
CA VAL A 255 -10.02 -8.44 -7.84
C VAL A 255 -9.91 -7.19 -6.97
N ILE A 256 -11.01 -6.48 -6.73
CA ILE A 256 -11.03 -5.31 -5.83
C ILE A 256 -11.47 -5.66 -4.40
N ARG A 257 -12.24 -6.73 -4.21
CA ARG A 257 -12.63 -7.23 -2.89
C ARG A 257 -11.44 -7.81 -2.12
N ASP A 258 -10.64 -8.64 -2.76
CA ASP A 258 -9.56 -9.38 -2.10
C ASP A 258 -8.24 -8.57 -2.08
N SER A 259 -8.26 -7.33 -2.61
CA SER A 259 -7.15 -6.38 -2.56
C SER A 259 -7.07 -5.68 -1.20
N THR A 260 -5.86 -5.57 -0.63
CA THR A 260 -5.63 -4.95 0.70
C THR A 260 -5.25 -3.47 0.64
N MET A 261 -5.22 -2.88 -0.55
CA MET A 261 -4.94 -1.47 -0.81
C MET A 261 -6.14 -0.84 -1.53
N PRO A 262 -6.21 0.50 -1.65
CA PRO A 262 -7.22 1.13 -2.50
C PRO A 262 -7.22 0.55 -3.91
N ALA A 263 -8.39 0.05 -4.33
CA ALA A 263 -8.56 -0.73 -5.55
C ALA A 263 -9.83 -0.33 -6.29
N VAL A 264 -9.72 -0.18 -7.61
CA VAL A 264 -10.86 0.11 -8.50
C VAL A 264 -10.90 -0.83 -9.70
N LEU A 265 -12.09 -1.02 -10.23
CA LEU A 265 -12.33 -1.66 -11.52
C LEU A 265 -13.04 -0.66 -12.42
N LEU A 266 -12.47 -0.41 -13.59
CA LEU A 266 -12.93 0.58 -14.57
C LEU A 266 -13.61 -0.17 -15.72
N GLU A 267 -14.94 -0.08 -15.81
CA GLU A 267 -15.71 -0.56 -16.97
C GLU A 267 -15.79 0.57 -17.99
N MET A 268 -14.96 0.53 -19.04
CA MET A 268 -14.67 1.69 -19.89
C MET A 268 -15.58 1.85 -21.11
N GLY A 269 -16.85 1.47 -20.98
CA GLY A 269 -17.87 1.43 -22.04
C GLY A 269 -18.50 0.05 -22.16
N TYR A 270 -19.62 -0.05 -22.88
CA TYR A 270 -20.28 -1.31 -23.20
C TYR A 270 -19.73 -1.91 -24.50
N ILE A 271 -18.98 -3.01 -24.43
CA ILE A 271 -18.28 -3.57 -25.59
C ILE A 271 -19.24 -4.05 -26.69
N ASN A 272 -20.47 -4.42 -26.32
CA ASN A 272 -21.51 -4.84 -27.24
C ASN A 272 -22.54 -3.74 -27.56
N ASP A 273 -22.20 -2.48 -27.31
CA ASP A 273 -22.88 -1.33 -27.90
C ASP A 273 -22.09 -0.83 -29.12
N TYR A 274 -22.76 -0.58 -30.25
CA TYR A 274 -22.12 -0.19 -31.50
C TYR A 274 -21.38 1.15 -31.37
N THR A 275 -21.93 2.12 -30.65
CA THR A 275 -21.35 3.44 -30.48
C THR A 275 -20.13 3.37 -29.56
N ASP A 276 -20.28 2.77 -28.38
CA ASP A 276 -19.19 2.60 -27.42
C ASP A 276 -18.03 1.84 -28.06
N TYR A 277 -18.34 0.77 -28.81
CA TYR A 277 -17.32 -0.06 -29.44
C TYR A 277 -16.48 0.68 -30.51
N GLN A 278 -17.03 1.68 -31.22
CA GLN A 278 -16.22 2.53 -32.12
C GLN A 278 -15.12 3.27 -31.35
N TYR A 279 -15.42 3.74 -30.13
CA TYR A 279 -14.42 4.38 -29.27
C TYR A 279 -13.47 3.35 -28.66
N ILE A 280 -13.99 2.28 -28.04
CA ILE A 280 -13.22 1.21 -27.38
C ILE A 280 -12.13 0.65 -28.31
N SER A 281 -12.49 0.43 -29.58
CA SER A 281 -11.59 -0.15 -30.57
C SER A 281 -10.53 0.82 -31.11
N SER A 282 -10.65 2.12 -30.82
CA SER A 282 -9.72 3.15 -31.27
C SER A 282 -8.51 3.31 -30.33
N SER A 283 -7.32 3.49 -30.90
CA SER A 283 -6.12 3.80 -30.12
C SER A 283 -6.22 5.16 -29.43
N SER A 284 -6.92 6.13 -30.04
CA SER A 284 -7.14 7.46 -29.46
C SER A 284 -7.86 7.39 -28.12
N TYR A 285 -8.97 6.65 -28.06
CA TYR A 285 -9.72 6.47 -26.82
C TYR A 285 -8.88 5.77 -25.75
N GLN A 286 -8.12 4.72 -26.11
CA GLN A 286 -7.25 4.01 -25.18
C GLN A 286 -6.18 4.93 -24.56
N GLN A 287 -5.57 5.80 -25.37
CA GLN A 287 -4.59 6.77 -24.89
C GLN A 287 -5.24 7.87 -24.03
N GLN A 288 -6.44 8.33 -24.42
CA GLN A 288 -7.19 9.33 -23.66
C GLN A 288 -7.60 8.79 -22.29
N VAL A 289 -8.14 7.57 -22.22
CA VAL A 289 -8.46 6.88 -20.95
C VAL A 289 -7.21 6.78 -20.09
N ALA A 290 -6.09 6.28 -20.64
CA ALA A 290 -4.84 6.18 -19.90
C ALA A 290 -4.38 7.54 -19.35
N GLN A 291 -4.44 8.60 -20.16
CA GLN A 291 -4.08 9.97 -19.76
C GLN A 291 -4.96 10.51 -18.62
N LEU A 292 -6.27 10.27 -18.70
CA LEU A 292 -7.21 10.76 -17.69
C LEU A 292 -7.14 9.94 -16.40
N VAL A 293 -6.90 8.63 -16.47
CA VAL A 293 -6.60 7.80 -15.29
C VAL A 293 -5.28 8.25 -14.66
N TYR A 294 -4.22 8.47 -15.45
CA TYR A 294 -2.95 9.01 -14.96
C TYR A 294 -3.15 10.31 -14.18
N LYS A 295 -3.87 11.30 -14.75
CA LYS A 295 -4.17 12.57 -14.09
C LYS A 295 -4.99 12.38 -12.82
N GLY A 296 -5.95 11.46 -12.83
CA GLY A 296 -6.73 11.11 -11.65
C GLY A 296 -5.85 10.53 -10.53
N LEU A 297 -4.89 9.66 -10.86
CA LEU A 297 -3.94 9.10 -9.89
C LEU A 297 -2.97 10.16 -9.35
N GLU A 298 -2.51 11.08 -10.21
CA GLU A 298 -1.72 12.25 -9.81
C GLU A 298 -2.48 13.10 -8.78
N ASN A 299 -3.74 13.44 -9.06
CA ASN A 299 -4.59 14.19 -8.15
C ASN A 299 -4.85 13.42 -6.85
N TYR A 300 -5.07 12.11 -6.93
CA TYR A 300 -5.33 11.27 -5.76
C TYR A 300 -4.12 11.18 -4.83
N THR A 301 -2.91 11.10 -5.38
CA THR A 301 -1.67 10.92 -4.60
C THR A 301 -1.09 12.22 -4.05
N THR A 302 -1.70 13.36 -4.38
CA THR A 302 -1.32 14.70 -3.90
C THR A 302 -2.10 15.09 -2.63
N ASN A 303 -3.32 14.58 -2.46
CA ASN A 303 -4.22 14.84 -1.33
C ASN A 303 -4.11 13.76 -0.23
#